data_AF-D8F6R3-F1
#
_entry.id   AF-D8F6R3-F1
#
_cell.length_a   1.000
_cell.length_b   1.000
_cell.length_c   1.000
_cell.angle_alpha   90.00
_cell.angle_beta   90.00
_cell.angle_gamma   90.00
#
_symmetry.space_group_name_H-M   'P 1'
#
loop_
_entity.id
_entity.type
_entity.pdbx_description
1 polymer ?
#
loop_
_entity_poly.entity_id
_entity_poly.type
_entity_poly.pdbx_seq_one_letter_code
_entity_poly.pdbx_strand_id
1 'polypeptide(L)' 'MSAELELAAWDIEGKKLWTMFVEPPWGYDVQDSRLCLEVMGQESDFDLKIGPEAGSIG' A
#
# COMPACT_ATOMS: atom_id res chain seq x y z
N MET A 1 16.96 7.33 10.46
CA MET A 1 15.66 7.86 10.01
C MET A 1 14.64 6.81 10.37
N SER A 2 13.68 7.11 11.25
CA SER A 2 12.59 6.18 11.60
C SER A 2 11.63 6.19 10.43
N ALA A 3 11.70 5.16 9.60
CA ALA A 3 10.96 5.10 8.37
C ALA A 3 9.47 4.89 8.64
N GLU A 4 8.64 5.47 7.79
CA GLU A 4 7.20 5.34 7.84
C GLU A 4 6.83 3.85 7.78
N LEU A 5 6.16 3.38 8.84
CA LEU A 5 5.74 1.98 9.00
C LEU A 5 4.32 1.75 8.51
N GLU A 6 3.62 2.78 8.04
CA GLU A 6 2.21 2.73 7.64
C GLU A 6 2.04 3.33 6.24
N LEU A 7 1.36 2.59 5.36
CA LEU A 7 0.88 3.04 4.06
C LEU A 7 -0.65 3.06 4.08
N ALA A 8 -1.26 4.17 3.71
CA ALA A 8 -2.72 4.33 3.71
C ALA A 8 -3.23 5.03 2.46
N ALA A 9 -4.37 4.58 1.95
CA ALA A 9 -5.11 5.26 0.90
C ALA A 9 -6.29 6.06 1.46
N TRP A 10 -6.54 7.21 0.87
CA TRP A 10 -7.61 8.14 1.22
C TRP A 10 -8.34 8.56 -0.05
N ASP A 11 -9.64 8.81 0.05
CA ASP A 11 -10.36 9.48 -1.04
C ASP A 11 -10.14 11.00 -1.01
N ILE A 12 -10.64 11.68 -2.06
CA ILE A 12 -10.53 13.13 -2.21
C ILE A 12 -11.32 13.94 -1.16
N GLU A 13 -12.25 13.28 -0.46
CA GLU A 13 -13.02 13.88 0.62
C GLU A 13 -12.31 13.74 1.98
N GLY A 14 -11.14 13.08 2.00
CA GLY A 14 -10.35 12.85 3.21
C GLY A 14 -10.83 11.68 4.05
N LYS A 15 -11.58 10.73 3.46
CA LYS A 15 -11.95 9.47 4.13
C LYS A 15 -10.89 8.40 3.85
N LYS A 16 -10.35 7.80 4.91
CA LYS A 16 -9.43 6.66 4.81
C LYS A 16 -10.16 5.45 4.22
N LEU A 17 -9.61 4.89 3.14
CA LEU A 17 -10.13 3.69 2.48
C LEU A 17 -9.56 2.44 3.15
N TRP A 18 -8.24 2.40 3.31
CA TRP A 18 -7.52 1.31 3.98
C TRP A 18 -6.16 1.80 4.48
N THR A 19 -5.54 0.97 5.30
CA THR A 19 -4.16 1.15 5.76
C THR A 19 -3.49 -0.22 5.94
N MET A 20 -2.17 -0.27 5.78
CA MET A 20 -1.35 -1.44 6.02
C MET A 20 0.01 -1.04 6.61
N PHE A 21 0.66 -1.98 7.29
CA PHE A 21 2.03 -1.78 7.74
C PHE A 21 3.02 -2.18 6.65
N VAL A 22 4.11 -1.42 6.51
CA VAL A 22 5.18 -1.67 5.54
C VAL A 22 6.55 -1.58 6.21
N GLU A 23 7.45 -2.49 5.85
CA GLU A 23 8.82 -2.50 6.34
C GLU A 23 9.76 -1.87 5.29
N PRO A 24 10.68 -0.97 5.68
CA PRO A 24 11.63 -0.37 4.75
C PRO A 24 12.80 -1.31 4.41
N PRO A 25 13.35 -1.22 3.18
CA PRO A 25 12.95 -0.30 2.11
C PRO A 25 11.63 -0.70 1.44
N TRP A 26 10.84 0.31 1.07
CA TRP A 26 9.63 0.14 0.29
C TRP A 26 9.46 1.26 -0.72
N GLY A 27 8.75 0.98 -1.81
CA GLY A 27 8.41 1.92 -2.87
C GLY A 27 7.04 1.58 -3.47
N TYR A 28 6.41 2.53 -4.13
CA TYR A 28 5.11 2.29 -4.75
C TYR A 28 4.96 3.02 -6.09
N ASP A 29 4.12 2.46 -6.94
CA ASP A 29 3.69 3.05 -8.21
C ASP A 29 2.17 2.87 -8.35
N VAL A 30 1.48 3.88 -8.87
CA VAL A 30 0.03 3.85 -9.09
C VAL A 30 -0.23 3.94 -10.58
N GLN A 31 -0.88 2.91 -11.13
CA GLN A 31 -1.34 2.88 -12.51
C GLN A 31 -2.83 2.60 -12.56
N ASP A 32 -3.57 3.53 -13.14
CA ASP A 32 -5.03 3.53 -13.24
C ASP A 32 -5.73 3.37 -11.88
N SER A 33 -6.15 2.14 -11.54
CA SER A 33 -6.84 1.79 -10.30
C SER A 33 -6.10 0.73 -9.49
N ARG A 34 -4.82 0.52 -9.78
CA ARG A 34 -3.97 -0.46 -9.09
C ARG A 34 -2.78 0.22 -8.43
N LEU A 35 -2.37 -0.32 -7.30
CA LEU A 35 -1.16 0.04 -6.60
C LEU A 35 -0.17 -1.12 -6.71
N CYS A 36 0.97 -0.86 -7.34
CA CYS A 36 2.14 -1.73 -7.26
C CYS A 36 2.95 -1.29 -6.05
N LEU A 37 3.11 -2.17 -5.07
CA LEU A 37 3.84 -1.94 -3.84
C LEU A 37 5.05 -2.89 -3.80
N GLU A 38 6.24 -2.34 -3.72
CA GLU A 38 7.47 -3.09 -3.45
C GLU A 38 7.82 -2.92 -1.96
N VAL A 39 7.92 -4.03 -1.22
CA VAL A 39 8.37 -4.05 0.18
C VAL A 39 9.51 -5.05 0.29
N MET A 40 10.68 -4.61 0.76
CA MET A 40 11.87 -5.46 0.91
C MET A 40 12.26 -6.21 -0.39
N GLY A 41 11.99 -5.63 -1.57
CA GLY A 41 12.23 -6.26 -2.87
C GLY A 41 11.14 -7.24 -3.33
N GLN A 42 10.04 -7.38 -2.59
CA GLN A 42 8.88 -8.16 -2.98
C GLN A 42 7.78 -7.25 -3.51
N GLU A 43 7.33 -7.48 -4.74
CA GLU A 43 6.24 -6.74 -5.37
C GLU A 43 4.88 -7.37 -5.05
N SER A 44 3.89 -6.52 -4.80
CA SER A 44 2.48 -6.87 -4.66
C SER A 44 1.64 -5.87 -5.43
N ASP A 45 0.53 -6.32 -6.00
CA ASP A 45 -0.33 -5.49 -6.84
C ASP A 45 -1.79 -5.72 -6.46
N PHE A 46 -2.49 -4.64 -6.14
CA PHE A 46 -3.87 -4.68 -5.67
C PHE A 46 -4.66 -3.43 -6.05
N ASP A 47 -5.99 -3.55 -5.99
CA ASP A 47 -6.88 -2.42 -6.29
C ASP A 47 -6.68 -1.30 -5.27
N LEU A 48 -6.42 -0.08 -5.77
CA LEU A 48 -6.11 1.09 -4.94
C LEU A 48 -7.26 1.48 -4.00
N LYS A 49 -8.51 1.18 -4.36
CA LYS A 49 -9.69 1.53 -3.55
C LYS A 49 -10.02 0.46 -2.53
N ILE A 50 -9.71 -0.80 -2.82
CA ILE A 50 -9.99 -1.94 -1.94
C ILE A 50 -8.82 -2.16 -0.96
N GLY A 51 -7.59 -2.00 -1.43
CA GLY A 51 -6.37 -2.29 -0.68
C GLY A 51 -5.93 -3.75 -0.84
N PRO A 52 -4.85 -4.15 -0.15
CA PRO A 52 -4.44 -5.54 -0.13
C PRO A 52 -5.55 -6.39 0.48
N GLU A 53 -5.85 -7.54 -0.13
CA GLU A 53 -6.74 -8.50 0.50
C GLU A 53 -6.18 -8.84 1.89
N ALA A 54 -6.99 -8.66 2.93
CA ALA A 54 -6.60 -8.90 4.32
C ALA A 54 -6.24 -10.39 4.49
N GLY A 55 -5.00 -10.77 4.19
CA GLY A 55 -4.53 -12.15 4.24
C GLY A 55 -3.39 -12.57 3.31
N SER A 56 -2.97 -11.77 2.33
CA SER A 56 -1.91 -12.18 1.39
C SER A 56 -0.58 -11.48 1.64
N ILE A 57 -0.07 -11.59 2.87
CA ILE A 57 1.37 -11.54 3.14
C ILE A 57 1.71 -12.84 3.88
N GLY A 58 1.93 -13.90 3.09
CA GLY A 58 2.42 -15.20 3.55
C GLY A 58 3.91 -15.33 3.27
#